data_AF-A0A920GPH9-F1
#
_entry.id   AF-A0A920GPH9-F1
#
_cell.length_a   1.000
_cell.length_b   1.000
_cell.length_c   1.000
_cell.angle_alpha   90.00
_cell.angle_beta   90.00
_cell.angle_gamma   90.00
#
_symmetry.space_group_name_H-M   'P 1'
#
loop_
_entity.id
_entity.type
_entity.pdbx_description
1 polymer ?
#
loop_
_entity_poly.entity_id
_entity_poly.type
_entity_poly.pdbx_seq_one_letter_code
_entity_poly.pdbx_strand_id
1 'polypeptide(L)'
;MAIETIPYEKELSLNGVNVSFYPAGHVPGSAQILIEIKGERWVVSGDYKVVDDGLSTPFKPIKCHSFISECTFGLPAFNWSPQEQVFKEINSWWHQCTSDGLTPILAAYGLGKAQRLIAGLDTNIGPILTHGAIEKTNQIMRDQKIAIPETFLVTSKLDLANFKNAIVLAPPSALSTSWVKKFGKISTGYASGWMAIRGIKRRRAADKGFVISDHADWNGLNLAIKETEAEKIFVTHGYTDSFSKWLQFKGLNASVVKTEFTTTEDDI
;
A
#
# COMPACT_ATOMS: atom_id res chain seq x y z
N MET A 1 -21.27 -2.68 20.01
CA MET A 1 -19.86 -3.11 20.23
C MET A 1 -19.08 -1.88 20.67
N ALA A 2 -18.40 -1.94 21.81
CA ALA A 2 -17.40 -0.95 22.16
C ALA A 2 -16.07 -1.35 21.49
N ILE A 3 -15.39 -0.41 20.84
CA ILE A 3 -14.04 -0.61 20.31
C ILE A 3 -13.06 -0.14 21.39
N GLU A 4 -12.11 -0.99 21.76
CA GLU A 4 -11.00 -0.64 22.64
C GLU A 4 -9.74 -0.48 21.80
N THR A 5 -9.06 0.66 21.93
CA THR A 5 -7.81 0.96 21.22
C THR A 5 -6.62 0.69 22.12
N ILE A 6 -5.56 0.11 21.55
CA ILE A 6 -4.32 -0.19 22.27
C ILE A 6 -3.12 0.42 21.52
N PRO A 7 -2.19 1.11 22.20
CA PRO A 7 -0.95 1.56 21.57
C PRO A 7 -0.07 0.38 21.17
N TYR A 8 0.82 0.60 20.20
CA TYR A 8 1.85 -0.40 19.89
C TYR A 8 2.66 -0.78 21.13
N GLU A 9 3.09 -2.04 21.16
CA GLU A 9 3.94 -2.63 22.20
C GLU A 9 3.32 -2.63 23.60
N LYS A 10 2.01 -2.34 23.70
CA LYS A 10 1.24 -2.60 24.91
C LYS A 10 0.65 -3.99 24.86
N GLU A 11 0.76 -4.67 25.99
CA GLU A 11 0.27 -6.03 26.19
C GLU A 11 -1.17 -5.99 26.71
N LEU A 12 -2.00 -6.88 26.17
CA LEU A 12 -3.35 -7.19 26.60
C LEU A 12 -3.43 -8.68 26.95
N SER A 13 -3.69 -9.00 28.21
CA SER A 13 -3.89 -10.39 28.64
C SER A 13 -5.36 -10.79 28.46
N LEU A 14 -5.61 -11.79 27.63
CA LEU A 14 -6.94 -12.34 27.32
C LEU A 14 -6.95 -13.84 27.60
N ASN A 15 -7.69 -14.29 28.62
CA ASN A 15 -7.90 -15.72 28.91
C ASN A 15 -6.60 -16.55 28.98
N GLY A 16 -5.53 -15.99 29.54
CA GLY A 16 -4.22 -16.65 29.65
C GLY A 16 -3.35 -16.57 28.39
N VAL A 17 -3.71 -15.70 27.44
CA VAL A 17 -2.94 -15.37 26.24
C VAL A 17 -2.54 -13.91 26.30
N ASN A 18 -1.27 -13.60 26.05
CA ASN A 18 -0.80 -12.23 25.94
C ASN A 18 -0.82 -11.81 24.47
N VAL A 19 -1.47 -10.69 24.17
CA VAL A 19 -1.57 -10.13 22.83
C VAL A 19 -0.96 -8.74 22.82
N SER A 20 -0.10 -8.45 21.84
CA SER A 20 0.46 -7.12 21.64
C SER A 20 0.56 -6.80 20.14
N PHE A 21 0.56 -5.51 19.83
CA PHE A 21 0.53 -5.02 18.45
C PHE A 21 1.83 -4.30 18.13
N TYR A 22 2.38 -4.55 16.94
CA TYR A 22 3.62 -3.93 16.47
C TYR A 22 3.42 -3.35 15.08
N PRO A 23 4.12 -2.28 14.70
CA PRO A 23 3.96 -1.68 13.37
C PRO A 23 4.18 -2.68 12.22
N ALA A 24 3.26 -2.69 11.25
CA ALA A 24 3.37 -3.48 10.01
C ALA A 24 3.89 -2.66 8.81
N GLY A 25 3.91 -1.32 8.89
CA GLY A 25 4.38 -0.46 7.80
C GLY A 25 3.50 -0.41 6.54
N HIS A 26 2.37 -1.11 6.52
CA HIS A 26 1.45 -1.15 5.37
C HIS A 26 0.75 0.20 5.17
N VAL A 27 -0.09 0.58 6.16
CA VAL A 27 -0.76 1.90 6.25
C VAL A 27 -0.66 2.45 7.68
N PRO A 28 -0.91 3.75 7.93
CA PRO A 28 -0.95 4.27 9.29
C PRO A 28 -1.94 3.50 10.18
N GLY A 29 -1.45 3.00 11.31
CA GLY A 29 -2.22 2.13 12.23
C GLY A 29 -2.20 0.63 11.90
N SER A 30 -1.58 0.21 10.78
CA SER A 30 -1.43 -1.22 10.46
C SER A 30 -0.49 -1.91 11.45
N ALA A 31 -0.90 -3.10 11.88
CA ALA A 31 -0.23 -3.82 12.95
C ALA A 31 -0.04 -5.30 12.65
N GLN A 32 1.13 -5.80 13.00
CA GLN A 32 1.38 -7.20 13.28
C GLN A 32 0.85 -7.52 14.67
N ILE A 33 0.33 -8.73 14.86
CA ILE A 33 -0.19 -9.21 16.13
C ILE A 33 0.76 -10.26 16.68
N LEU A 34 1.41 -9.98 17.81
CA LEU A 34 2.17 -10.95 18.58
C LEU A 34 1.22 -11.60 19.60
N ILE A 35 1.22 -12.93 19.61
CA ILE A 35 0.44 -13.78 20.50
C ILE A 35 1.42 -14.66 21.27
N GLU A 36 1.42 -14.53 22.59
CA GLU A 36 2.27 -15.31 23.49
C GLU A 36 1.42 -16.20 24.39
N ILE A 37 1.66 -17.51 24.31
CA ILE A 37 0.89 -18.52 25.04
C ILE A 37 1.83 -19.66 25.47
N LYS A 38 1.92 -19.91 26.79
CA LYS A 38 2.72 -21.01 27.35
C LYS A 38 4.17 -21.06 26.85
N GLY A 39 4.80 -19.90 26.65
CA GLY A 39 6.18 -19.77 26.16
C GLY A 39 6.34 -19.79 24.63
N GLU A 40 5.28 -20.11 23.89
CA GLU A 40 5.26 -20.01 22.43
C GLU A 40 4.95 -18.58 21.98
N ARG A 41 5.54 -18.17 20.85
CA ARG A 41 5.41 -16.83 20.28
C ARG A 41 4.97 -16.96 18.83
N TRP A 42 3.77 -16.46 18.54
CA TRP A 42 3.16 -16.49 17.22
C TRP A 42 2.97 -15.07 16.73
N VAL A 43 3.36 -14.79 15.50
CA VAL A 43 3.19 -13.46 14.90
C VAL A 43 2.32 -13.60 13.66
N VAL A 44 1.19 -12.89 13.66
CA VAL A 44 0.35 -12.69 12.48
C VAL A 44 0.70 -11.34 11.89
N SER A 45 1.27 -11.33 10.69
CA SER A 45 1.77 -10.10 10.07
C SER A 45 0.66 -9.13 9.65
N GLY A 46 -0.48 -9.65 9.19
CA GLY A 46 -1.39 -8.86 8.37
C GLY A 46 -0.75 -8.49 7.03
N ASP A 47 -1.28 -7.49 6.34
CA ASP A 47 -0.55 -6.86 5.23
C ASP A 47 0.58 -6.00 5.79
N TYR A 48 1.76 -6.05 5.16
CA TYR A 48 2.94 -5.34 5.66
C TYR A 48 3.84 -4.83 4.55
N LYS A 49 4.62 -3.79 4.85
CA LYS A 49 5.68 -3.27 3.98
C LYS A 49 6.91 -2.95 4.80
N VAL A 50 8.05 -3.48 4.38
CA VAL A 50 9.34 -3.30 5.06
C VAL A 50 10.05 -1.98 4.71
N VAL A 51 9.64 -1.32 3.63
CA VAL A 51 10.18 -0.03 3.20
C VAL A 51 9.53 1.08 4.01
N ASP A 52 10.34 1.90 4.68
CA ASP A 52 9.89 3.16 5.29
C ASP A 52 9.47 4.14 4.19
N ASP A 53 8.20 4.52 4.19
CA ASP A 53 7.62 5.45 3.23
C ASP A 53 7.46 6.88 3.78
N GLY A 54 7.88 7.12 5.03
CA GLY A 54 7.70 8.40 5.72
C GLY A 54 6.26 8.72 6.10
N LEU A 55 5.31 7.79 5.89
CA LEU A 55 3.89 7.96 6.20
C LEU A 55 3.43 7.01 7.30
N SER A 56 3.71 5.72 7.15
CA SER A 56 3.36 4.68 8.11
C SER A 56 4.49 4.49 9.12
N THR A 57 4.16 4.15 10.37
CA THR A 57 5.20 3.73 11.32
C THR A 57 5.98 2.54 10.73
N PRO A 58 7.32 2.61 10.64
CA PRO A 58 8.11 1.59 9.95
C PRO A 58 7.87 0.19 10.51
N PHE A 59 7.86 -0.80 9.62
CA PHE A 59 7.76 -2.21 9.99
C PHE A 59 8.79 -2.59 11.06
N LYS A 60 8.34 -3.28 12.10
CA LYS A 60 9.20 -3.75 13.18
C LYS A 60 9.29 -5.28 13.15
N PRO A 61 10.43 -5.89 12.81
CA PRO A 61 10.56 -7.34 12.84
C PRO A 61 10.44 -7.87 14.28
N ILE A 62 9.80 -9.03 14.42
CA ILE A 62 9.56 -9.69 15.71
C ILE A 62 10.11 -11.11 15.65
N LYS A 63 11.06 -11.41 16.53
CA LYS A 63 11.51 -12.80 16.71
C LYS A 63 10.35 -13.66 17.20
N CYS A 64 10.09 -14.80 16.58
CA CYS A 64 8.97 -15.66 16.97
C CYS A 64 9.24 -17.13 16.64
N HIS A 65 8.41 -18.04 17.16
CA HIS A 65 8.49 -19.46 16.82
C HIS A 65 7.72 -19.74 15.53
N SER A 66 6.56 -19.10 15.37
CA SER A 66 5.69 -19.23 14.20
C SER A 66 5.34 -17.87 13.60
N PHE A 67 5.58 -17.69 12.30
CA PHE A 67 5.26 -16.47 11.57
C PHE A 67 4.20 -16.75 10.49
N ILE A 68 3.08 -16.03 10.55
CA ILE A 68 2.02 -16.06 9.55
C ILE A 68 2.14 -14.81 8.68
N SER A 69 2.61 -15.00 7.44
CA SER A 69 2.93 -13.94 6.48
C SER A 69 1.87 -13.84 5.38
N GLU A 70 1.45 -12.62 5.01
CA GLU A 70 0.91 -12.39 3.66
C GLU A 70 1.98 -12.71 2.58
N CYS A 71 1.56 -12.95 1.35
CA CYS A 71 2.47 -13.10 0.21
C CYS A 71 1.84 -12.59 -1.10
N THR A 72 1.18 -11.42 -1.03
CA THR A 72 0.51 -10.77 -2.17
C THR A 72 1.42 -10.73 -3.39
N PHE A 73 2.68 -10.38 -3.17
CA PHE A 73 3.73 -10.29 -4.20
C PHE A 73 4.79 -11.40 -4.06
N GLY A 74 4.36 -12.61 -3.70
CA GLY A 74 5.19 -13.80 -3.50
C GLY A 74 5.76 -14.44 -4.78
N LEU A 75 6.12 -13.64 -5.80
CA LEU A 75 6.86 -14.09 -6.99
C LEU A 75 8.09 -13.20 -7.23
N PRO A 76 9.23 -13.74 -7.72
CA PRO A 76 10.44 -12.96 -8.00
C PRO A 76 10.24 -11.82 -9.01
N ALA A 77 9.18 -11.85 -9.81
CA ALA A 77 8.83 -10.80 -10.77
C ALA A 77 8.40 -9.49 -10.08
N PHE A 78 7.98 -9.55 -8.82
CA PHE A 78 7.68 -8.38 -8.00
C PHE A 78 8.92 -7.99 -7.23
N ASN A 79 9.62 -6.99 -7.76
CA ASN A 79 10.81 -6.43 -7.16
C ASN A 79 10.72 -4.92 -7.34
N TRP A 80 10.55 -4.20 -6.23
CA TRP A 80 10.30 -2.77 -6.28
C TRP A 80 11.58 -2.02 -6.64
N SER A 81 11.44 -1.04 -7.54
CA SER A 81 12.47 -0.01 -7.67
C SER A 81 12.49 0.85 -6.40
N PRO A 82 13.63 1.48 -6.07
CA PRO A 82 13.69 2.45 -4.98
C PRO A 82 12.59 3.51 -5.12
N GLN A 83 11.89 3.84 -4.02
CA GLN A 83 10.72 4.71 -4.09
C GLN A 83 11.05 6.11 -4.65
N GLU A 84 12.24 6.64 -4.36
CA GLU A 84 12.73 7.91 -4.90
C GLU A 84 12.74 7.92 -6.43
N GLN A 85 13.12 6.79 -7.05
CA GLN A 85 13.09 6.66 -8.50
C GLN A 85 11.66 6.68 -9.03
N VAL A 86 10.74 5.95 -8.37
CA VAL A 86 9.33 5.91 -8.77
C VAL A 86 8.69 7.30 -8.66
N PHE A 87 8.95 8.04 -7.58
CA PHE A 87 8.46 9.41 -7.42
C PHE A 87 9.06 10.37 -8.43
N LYS A 88 10.35 10.24 -8.76
CA LYS A 88 10.97 11.00 -9.85
C LYS A 88 10.25 10.74 -11.18
N GLU A 89 9.90 9.48 -11.48
CA GLU A 89 9.15 9.13 -12.69
C GLU A 89 7.72 9.70 -12.68
N ILE A 90 7.02 9.67 -11.55
CA ILE A 90 5.67 10.24 -11.39
C ILE A 90 5.72 11.77 -11.60
N ASN A 91 6.63 12.45 -10.90
CA ASN A 91 6.77 13.91 -10.99
C ASN A 91 7.21 14.36 -12.40
N SER A 92 8.09 13.59 -13.07
CA SER A 92 8.45 13.86 -14.47
C SER A 92 7.25 13.70 -15.41
N TRP A 93 6.43 12.65 -15.20
CA TRP A 93 5.22 12.44 -15.99
C TRP A 93 4.18 13.53 -15.75
N TRP A 94 3.99 13.95 -14.50
CA TRP A 94 3.12 15.08 -14.15
C TRP A 94 3.55 16.35 -14.90
N HIS A 95 4.81 16.75 -14.76
CA HIS A 95 5.34 17.93 -15.44
C HIS A 95 5.13 17.85 -16.96
N GLN A 96 5.41 16.70 -17.58
CA GLN A 96 5.21 16.48 -19.02
C GLN A 96 3.74 16.65 -19.42
N CYS A 97 2.80 16.01 -18.70
CA CYS A 97 1.37 16.13 -19.00
C CYS A 97 0.92 17.59 -19.00
N THR A 98 1.33 18.35 -18.00
CA THR A 98 0.94 19.76 -17.88
C THR A 98 1.55 20.62 -18.99
N SER A 99 2.79 20.33 -19.40
CA SER A 99 3.44 20.99 -20.54
C SER A 99 2.72 20.70 -21.87
N ASP A 100 2.15 19.50 -22.01
CA ASP A 100 1.39 19.07 -23.20
C ASP A 100 -0.10 19.52 -23.16
N GLY A 101 -0.51 20.26 -22.14
CA GLY A 101 -1.90 20.69 -21.96
C GLY A 101 -2.86 19.56 -21.60
N LEU A 102 -2.36 18.51 -20.95
CA LEU A 102 -3.12 17.37 -20.44
C LEU A 102 -3.23 17.44 -18.91
N THR A 103 -4.38 17.04 -18.37
CA THR A 103 -4.55 16.84 -16.92
C THR A 103 -4.10 15.42 -16.53
N PRO A 104 -3.02 15.24 -15.75
CA PRO A 104 -2.65 13.92 -15.25
C PRO A 104 -3.64 13.46 -14.18
N ILE A 105 -4.18 12.25 -14.35
CA ILE A 105 -5.01 11.56 -13.34
C ILE A 105 -4.27 10.30 -12.89
N LEU A 106 -3.86 10.26 -11.63
CA LEU A 106 -3.17 9.13 -11.02
C LEU A 106 -4.15 8.28 -10.21
N ALA A 107 -4.39 7.06 -10.69
CA ALA A 107 -5.30 6.11 -10.08
C ALA A 107 -4.64 5.38 -8.91
N ALA A 108 -5.27 5.46 -7.73
CA ALA A 108 -4.84 4.80 -6.49
C ALA A 108 -6.02 4.58 -5.53
N TYR A 109 -5.96 3.54 -4.69
CA TYR A 109 -6.99 3.28 -3.69
C TYR A 109 -7.01 4.32 -2.56
N GLY A 110 -8.18 4.44 -1.92
CA GLY A 110 -8.51 5.55 -1.02
C GLY A 110 -7.75 5.61 0.30
N LEU A 111 -7.24 4.47 0.79
CA LEU A 111 -6.53 4.36 2.07
C LEU A 111 -5.15 3.75 1.88
N GLY A 112 -4.09 4.45 2.27
CA GLY A 112 -2.70 4.00 2.13
C GLY A 112 -2.05 4.59 0.89
N LYS A 113 -2.31 4.01 -0.29
CA LYS A 113 -1.57 4.32 -1.52
C LYS A 113 -1.75 5.76 -1.95
N ALA A 114 -2.99 6.25 -1.94
CA ALA A 114 -3.23 7.64 -2.30
C ALA A 114 -2.44 8.60 -1.39
N GLN A 115 -2.42 8.37 -0.08
CA GLN A 115 -1.70 9.23 0.86
C GLN A 115 -0.19 9.12 0.70
N ARG A 116 0.34 7.91 0.48
CA ARG A 116 1.75 7.71 0.17
C ARG A 116 2.16 8.41 -1.13
N LEU A 117 1.31 8.35 -2.15
CA LEU A 117 1.54 9.05 -3.40
C LEU A 117 1.56 10.56 -3.18
N ILE A 118 0.57 11.10 -2.48
CA ILE A 118 0.49 12.54 -2.15
C ILE A 118 1.75 12.99 -1.41
N ALA A 119 2.24 12.21 -0.45
CA ALA A 119 3.44 12.54 0.32
C ALA A 119 4.72 12.62 -0.52
N GLY A 120 4.80 11.90 -1.64
CA GLY A 120 5.98 11.91 -2.53
C GLY A 120 5.84 12.76 -3.79
N LEU A 121 4.72 13.46 -3.97
CA LEU A 121 4.52 14.40 -5.07
C LEU A 121 5.27 15.72 -4.82
N ASP A 122 5.89 16.26 -5.87
CA ASP A 122 6.55 17.57 -5.81
C ASP A 122 5.52 18.70 -5.96
N THR A 123 5.11 19.27 -4.84
CA THR A 123 4.08 20.32 -4.79
C THR A 123 4.50 21.64 -5.44
N ASN A 124 5.76 21.79 -5.86
CA ASN A 124 6.19 22.95 -6.64
C ASN A 124 5.72 22.89 -8.11
N ILE A 125 5.36 21.71 -8.61
CA ILE A 125 4.83 21.54 -9.98
C ILE A 125 3.43 22.15 -10.09
N GLY A 126 2.59 21.91 -9.08
CA GLY A 126 1.22 22.40 -9.04
C GLY A 126 0.41 21.85 -7.87
N PRO A 127 -0.88 22.20 -7.79
CA PRO A 127 -1.76 21.73 -6.72
C PRO A 127 -2.19 20.27 -6.93
N ILE A 128 -2.53 19.61 -5.83
CA ILE A 128 -3.02 18.23 -5.81
C ILE A 128 -4.53 18.23 -5.63
N LEU A 129 -5.26 17.77 -6.64
CA LEU A 129 -6.71 17.60 -6.61
C LEU A 129 -7.06 16.16 -6.23
N THR A 130 -8.11 15.98 -5.43
CA THR A 130 -8.50 14.65 -4.92
C THR A 130 -9.97 14.35 -5.18
N HIS A 131 -10.26 13.09 -5.53
CA HIS A 131 -11.61 12.56 -5.45
C HIS A 131 -12.07 12.45 -4.00
N GLY A 132 -13.37 12.60 -3.73
CA GLY A 132 -13.92 12.63 -2.37
C GLY A 132 -13.63 11.41 -1.51
N ALA A 133 -13.50 10.23 -2.12
CA ALA A 133 -13.10 9.02 -1.41
C ALA A 133 -11.68 9.10 -0.82
N ILE A 134 -10.75 9.77 -1.52
CA ILE A 134 -9.38 9.98 -1.05
C ILE A 134 -9.35 11.13 -0.04
N GLU A 135 -10.02 12.24 -0.34
CA GLU A 135 -10.00 13.42 0.54
C GLU A 135 -10.58 13.12 1.92
N LYS A 136 -11.64 12.31 1.99
CA LYS A 136 -12.21 11.89 3.28
C LYS A 136 -11.16 11.18 4.15
N THR A 137 -10.35 10.31 3.56
CA THR A 137 -9.26 9.64 4.27
C THR A 137 -8.15 10.63 4.65
N ASN A 138 -7.79 11.55 3.75
CA ASN A 138 -6.80 12.59 4.02
C ASN A 138 -7.20 13.42 5.24
N GLN A 139 -8.46 13.85 5.32
CA GLN A 139 -8.97 14.63 6.44
C GLN A 139 -8.87 13.85 7.75
N ILE A 140 -9.30 12.58 7.77
CA ILE A 140 -9.18 11.71 8.95
C ILE A 140 -7.71 11.59 9.41
N MET A 141 -6.77 11.45 8.47
CA MET A 141 -5.34 11.38 8.80
C MET A 141 -4.80 12.70 9.34
N ARG A 142 -5.17 13.85 8.74
CA ARG A 142 -4.79 15.17 9.24
C ARG A 142 -5.37 15.46 10.63
N ASP A 143 -6.61 15.05 10.90
CA ASP A 143 -7.24 15.15 12.22
C ASP A 143 -6.49 14.33 13.29
N GLN A 144 -5.85 13.23 12.86
CA GLN A 144 -4.93 12.42 13.68
C GLN A 144 -3.49 12.94 13.70
N LYS A 145 -3.23 14.13 13.14
CA LYS A 145 -1.91 14.78 13.06
C LYS A 145 -0.89 14.06 12.19
N ILE A 146 -1.34 13.20 11.28
CA ILE A 146 -0.49 12.62 10.24
C ILE A 146 -0.30 13.70 9.16
N ALA A 147 0.95 14.00 8.84
CA ALA A 147 1.28 15.02 7.85
C ALA A 147 0.93 14.53 6.44
N ILE A 148 -0.09 15.12 5.84
CA ILE A 148 -0.46 14.93 4.44
C ILE A 148 -0.38 16.29 3.76
N PRO A 149 0.38 16.44 2.65
CA PRO A 149 0.42 17.67 1.86
C PRO A 149 -0.98 18.24 1.55
N GLU A 150 -1.05 19.55 1.31
CA GLU A 150 -2.32 20.20 0.99
C GLU A 150 -2.96 19.59 -0.26
N THR A 151 -4.26 19.29 -0.17
CA THR A 151 -5.05 18.75 -1.27
C THR A 151 -6.38 19.46 -1.38
N PHE A 152 -6.95 19.49 -2.58
CA PHE A 152 -8.20 20.18 -2.86
C PHE A 152 -9.26 19.20 -3.39
N LEU A 153 -10.38 19.13 -2.67
CA LEU A 153 -11.51 18.28 -3.05
C LEU A 153 -12.12 18.71 -4.38
N VAL A 154 -12.20 17.77 -5.33
CA VAL A 154 -12.95 17.98 -6.57
C VAL A 154 -14.45 17.90 -6.31
N THR A 155 -15.12 19.04 -6.34
CA THR A 155 -16.58 19.15 -6.23
C THR A 155 -17.21 19.51 -7.59
N SER A 156 -18.54 19.69 -7.64
CA SER A 156 -19.22 20.26 -8.82
C SER A 156 -19.03 21.77 -8.95
N LYS A 157 -18.65 22.45 -7.86
CA LYS A 157 -18.50 23.92 -7.80
C LYS A 157 -17.04 24.37 -7.95
N LEU A 158 -16.10 23.42 -7.99
CA LEU A 158 -14.68 23.72 -8.13
C LEU A 158 -14.42 24.27 -9.53
N ASP A 159 -13.89 25.49 -9.61
CA ASP A 159 -13.42 26.07 -10.86
C ASP A 159 -11.99 25.59 -11.16
N LEU A 160 -11.88 24.61 -12.07
CA LEU A 160 -10.60 24.01 -12.46
C LEU A 160 -9.63 25.01 -13.11
N ALA A 161 -10.11 26.15 -13.61
CA ALA A 161 -9.23 27.18 -14.20
C ALA A 161 -8.27 27.79 -13.17
N ASN A 162 -8.61 27.72 -11.88
CA ASN A 162 -7.75 28.20 -10.78
C ASN A 162 -6.66 27.20 -10.39
N PHE A 163 -6.69 25.97 -10.90
CA PHE A 163 -5.78 24.89 -10.55
C PHE A 163 -4.87 24.54 -11.73
N LYS A 164 -4.07 25.52 -12.15
CA LYS A 164 -3.10 25.33 -13.23
C LYS A 164 -2.08 24.26 -12.86
N ASN A 165 -1.72 23.44 -13.84
CA ASN A 165 -0.76 22.34 -13.70
C ASN A 165 -1.14 21.31 -12.62
N ALA A 166 -2.41 21.18 -12.25
CA ALA A 166 -2.81 20.25 -11.22
C ALA A 166 -2.63 18.78 -11.62
N ILE A 167 -2.34 17.94 -10.64
CA ILE A 167 -2.51 16.49 -10.73
C ILE A 167 -3.76 16.07 -9.96
N VAL A 168 -4.48 15.08 -10.50
CA VAL A 168 -5.69 14.55 -9.88
C VAL A 168 -5.42 13.15 -9.36
N LEU A 169 -5.73 12.87 -8.09
CA LEU A 169 -5.77 11.50 -7.56
C LEU A 169 -7.21 11.03 -7.42
N ALA A 170 -7.48 9.81 -7.90
CA ALA A 170 -8.81 9.21 -7.83
C ALA A 170 -8.73 7.67 -7.68
N PRO A 171 -9.74 7.03 -7.08
CA PRO A 171 -9.89 5.58 -7.16
C PRO A 171 -9.98 5.10 -8.60
N PRO A 172 -9.44 3.91 -8.95
CA PRO A 172 -9.60 3.31 -10.28
C PRO A 172 -11.05 3.27 -10.78
N SER A 173 -12.01 2.99 -9.89
CA SER A 173 -13.44 2.97 -10.22
C SER A 173 -13.99 4.32 -10.67
N ALA A 174 -13.37 5.44 -10.31
CA ALA A 174 -13.79 6.76 -10.77
C ALA A 174 -13.43 6.98 -12.25
N LEU A 175 -12.37 6.31 -12.75
CA LEU A 175 -11.85 6.54 -14.10
C LEU A 175 -12.83 6.10 -15.21
N SER A 176 -13.74 5.17 -14.90
CA SER A 176 -14.77 4.69 -15.84
C SER A 176 -16.08 5.49 -15.79
N THR A 177 -16.17 6.53 -14.95
CA THR A 177 -17.40 7.30 -14.74
C THR A 177 -17.39 8.65 -15.47
N SER A 178 -18.55 9.30 -15.54
CA SER A 178 -18.67 10.66 -16.09
C SER A 178 -17.90 11.72 -15.30
N TRP A 179 -17.45 11.42 -14.07
CA TRP A 179 -16.68 12.33 -13.23
C TRP A 179 -15.40 12.82 -13.91
N VAL A 180 -14.72 11.94 -14.66
CA VAL A 180 -13.46 12.25 -15.37
C VAL A 180 -13.65 13.30 -16.47
N LYS A 181 -14.84 13.40 -17.05
CA LYS A 181 -15.12 14.32 -18.17
C LYS A 181 -14.90 15.80 -17.80
N LYS A 182 -14.87 16.12 -16.49
CA LYS A 182 -14.60 17.46 -15.99
C LYS A 182 -13.19 17.96 -16.31
N PHE A 183 -12.23 17.06 -16.50
CA PHE A 183 -10.81 17.42 -16.65
C PHE A 183 -10.35 17.62 -18.10
N GLY A 184 -11.29 17.62 -19.05
CA GLY A 184 -10.98 17.85 -20.47
C GLY A 184 -10.06 16.76 -21.05
N LYS A 185 -8.93 17.18 -21.64
CA LYS A 185 -7.91 16.25 -22.12
C LYS A 185 -7.09 15.74 -20.94
N ILE A 186 -6.94 14.42 -20.84
CA ILE A 186 -6.30 13.77 -19.69
C ILE A 186 -5.16 12.86 -20.14
N SER A 187 -4.26 12.55 -19.21
CA SER A 187 -3.42 11.36 -19.26
C SER A 187 -3.64 10.54 -17.99
N THR A 188 -3.76 9.23 -18.13
CA THR A 188 -4.05 8.32 -17.01
C THR A 188 -2.80 7.54 -16.58
N GLY A 189 -2.48 7.65 -15.29
CA GLY A 189 -1.45 6.87 -14.63
C GLY A 189 -2.06 5.88 -13.65
N TYR A 190 -1.54 4.65 -13.57
CA TYR A 190 -1.91 3.69 -12.53
C TYR A 190 -0.73 3.43 -11.60
N ALA A 191 -0.94 3.59 -10.29
CA ALA A 191 0.02 3.24 -9.26
C ALA A 191 -0.37 1.89 -8.64
N SER A 192 0.39 0.84 -8.91
CA SER A 192 0.12 -0.50 -8.35
C SER A 192 1.34 -1.41 -8.50
N GLY A 193 1.59 -2.29 -7.52
CA GLY A 193 2.63 -3.32 -7.60
C GLY A 193 2.44 -4.25 -8.80
N TRP A 194 1.18 -4.47 -9.21
CA TRP A 194 0.83 -5.25 -10.40
C TRP A 194 1.36 -4.66 -11.71
N MET A 195 1.73 -3.36 -11.74
CA MET A 195 2.36 -2.76 -12.93
C MET A 195 3.72 -3.41 -13.27
N ALA A 196 4.31 -4.21 -12.37
CA ALA A 196 5.51 -5.00 -12.64
C ALA A 196 5.29 -6.12 -13.68
N ILE A 197 4.05 -6.60 -13.84
CA ILE A 197 3.74 -7.70 -14.76
C ILE A 197 3.50 -7.17 -16.17
N ARG A 198 4.23 -7.74 -17.14
CA ARG A 198 4.07 -7.43 -18.57
C ARG A 198 2.62 -7.65 -19.00
N GLY A 199 2.03 -6.65 -19.66
CA GLY A 199 0.68 -6.72 -20.21
C GLY A 199 -0.43 -6.19 -19.30
N ILE A 200 -0.19 -5.97 -18.00
CA ILE A 200 -1.22 -5.36 -17.13
C ILE A 200 -1.50 -3.92 -17.53
N LYS A 201 -0.46 -3.15 -17.88
CA LYS A 201 -0.62 -1.79 -18.44
C LYS A 201 -1.57 -1.76 -19.64
N ARG A 202 -1.43 -2.74 -20.56
CA ARG A 202 -2.28 -2.86 -21.75
C ARG A 202 -3.72 -3.23 -21.40
N ARG A 203 -3.91 -4.16 -20.45
CA ARG A 203 -5.24 -4.57 -19.95
C ARG A 203 -6.01 -3.42 -19.32
N ARG A 204 -5.33 -2.55 -18.55
CA ARG A 204 -5.95 -1.37 -17.90
C ARG A 204 -6.05 -0.13 -18.80
N ALA A 205 -5.67 -0.23 -20.08
CA ALA A 205 -5.67 0.88 -21.04
C ALA A 205 -5.00 2.18 -20.50
N ALA A 206 -3.97 2.01 -19.66
CA ALA A 206 -3.30 3.12 -18.99
C ALA A 206 -2.21 3.73 -19.87
N ASP A 207 -2.12 5.06 -19.92
CA ASP A 207 -1.03 5.76 -20.62
C ASP A 207 0.30 5.52 -19.91
N LYS A 208 0.28 5.47 -18.58
CA LYS A 208 1.45 5.25 -17.71
C LYS A 208 1.13 4.28 -16.57
N GLY A 209 2.11 3.44 -16.21
CA GLY A 209 2.04 2.55 -15.06
C GLY A 209 3.25 2.79 -14.17
N PHE A 210 3.02 2.84 -12.86
CA PHE A 210 4.03 3.06 -11.84
C PHE A 210 4.00 1.90 -10.85
N VAL A 211 5.15 1.23 -10.71
CA VAL A 211 5.29 0.06 -9.83
C VAL A 211 5.49 0.56 -8.40
N ILE A 212 4.39 0.69 -7.66
CA ILE A 212 4.40 1.07 -6.25
C ILE A 212 3.28 0.35 -5.50
N SER A 213 3.62 -0.19 -4.35
CA SER A 213 2.71 -0.98 -3.51
C SER A 213 2.95 -0.68 -2.05
N ASP A 214 1.89 -0.79 -1.25
CA ASP A 214 1.99 -0.72 0.21
C ASP A 214 2.19 -2.08 0.86
N HIS A 215 2.49 -3.10 0.04
CA HIS A 215 2.90 -4.43 0.48
C HIS A 215 4.39 -4.65 0.20
N ALA A 216 4.98 -5.59 0.93
CA ALA A 216 6.32 -6.08 0.67
C ALA A 216 6.41 -6.72 -0.73
N ASP A 217 7.50 -6.44 -1.45
CA ASP A 217 7.87 -7.20 -2.65
C ASP A 217 8.49 -8.55 -2.27
N TRP A 218 8.90 -9.30 -3.28
CA TRP A 218 9.67 -10.53 -3.11
C TRP A 218 10.82 -10.39 -2.11
N ASN A 219 11.64 -9.34 -2.26
CA ASN A 219 12.81 -9.14 -1.40
C ASN A 219 12.39 -8.79 0.02
N GLY A 220 11.38 -7.93 0.20
CA GLY A 220 10.83 -7.57 1.49
C GLY A 220 10.18 -8.72 2.23
N LEU A 221 9.45 -9.60 1.53
CA LEU A 221 8.87 -10.81 2.11
C LEU A 221 9.97 -11.75 2.63
N ASN A 222 11.02 -11.99 1.83
CA ASN A 222 12.15 -12.83 2.25
C ASN A 222 12.94 -12.18 3.40
N LEU A 223 13.09 -10.85 3.41
CA LEU A 223 13.74 -10.10 4.48
C LEU A 223 12.96 -10.25 5.80
N ALA A 224 11.66 -9.96 5.79
CA ALA A 224 10.82 -10.05 6.98
C ALA A 224 10.87 -11.45 7.58
N ILE A 225 10.71 -12.50 6.76
CA ILE A 225 10.83 -13.90 7.22
C ILE A 225 12.18 -14.16 7.87
N LYS A 226 13.28 -13.73 7.23
CA LYS A 226 14.63 -13.91 7.78
C LYS A 226 14.79 -13.23 9.14
N GLU A 227 14.29 -12.01 9.30
CA GLU A 227 14.42 -11.23 10.54
C GLU A 227 13.56 -11.78 11.69
N THR A 228 12.51 -12.55 11.38
CA THR A 228 11.70 -13.21 12.41
C THR A 228 12.40 -14.39 13.09
N GLU A 229 13.43 -14.96 12.46
CA GLU A 229 14.08 -16.21 12.89
C GLU A 229 13.08 -17.37 13.15
N ALA A 230 11.91 -17.33 12.53
CA ALA A 230 10.84 -18.27 12.81
C ALA A 230 11.18 -19.70 12.42
N GLU A 231 10.83 -20.65 13.30
CA GLU A 231 10.98 -22.08 13.07
C GLU A 231 9.90 -22.63 12.14
N LYS A 232 8.73 -21.99 12.12
CA LYS A 232 7.58 -22.35 11.29
C LYS A 232 7.06 -21.12 10.57
N ILE A 233 6.90 -21.24 9.26
CA ILE A 233 6.37 -20.17 8.42
C ILE A 233 5.06 -20.63 7.78
N PHE A 234 4.05 -19.80 7.91
CA PHE A 234 2.73 -20.01 7.36
C PHE A 234 2.47 -18.88 6.37
N VAL A 235 2.23 -19.20 5.11
CA VAL A 235 1.95 -18.19 4.07
C VAL A 235 0.47 -18.20 3.72
N THR A 236 -0.10 -17.01 3.57
CA THR A 236 -1.48 -16.77 3.15
C THR A 236 -1.53 -15.55 2.23
N HIS A 237 -2.67 -15.29 1.58
CA HIS A 237 -2.92 -14.17 0.66
C HIS A 237 -1.93 -14.06 -0.53
N GLY A 238 -2.43 -14.11 -1.77
CA GLY A 238 -1.59 -13.97 -2.97
C GLY A 238 -0.98 -15.29 -3.47
N TYR A 239 0.33 -15.30 -3.75
CA TYR A 239 1.02 -16.41 -4.45
C TYR A 239 1.52 -17.53 -3.52
N THR A 240 0.63 -18.02 -2.66
CA THR A 240 0.94 -18.91 -1.53
C THR A 240 1.68 -20.19 -1.94
N ASP A 241 1.20 -20.89 -2.97
CA ASP A 241 1.79 -22.17 -3.39
C ASP A 241 3.22 -22.01 -3.90
N SER A 242 3.45 -21.00 -4.74
CA SER A 242 4.77 -20.70 -5.30
C SER A 242 5.73 -20.22 -4.22
N PHE A 243 5.28 -19.33 -3.35
CA PHE A 243 6.13 -18.79 -2.29
C PHE A 243 6.46 -19.83 -1.22
N SER A 244 5.50 -20.65 -0.80
CA SER A 244 5.74 -21.76 0.14
C SER A 244 6.77 -22.74 -0.41
N LYS A 245 6.68 -23.13 -1.70
CA LYS A 245 7.67 -24.01 -2.35
C LYS A 245 9.06 -23.39 -2.40
N TRP A 246 9.14 -22.08 -2.66
CA TRP A 246 10.41 -21.36 -2.61
C TRP A 246 11.05 -21.41 -1.21
N LEU A 247 10.28 -21.11 -0.16
CA LEU A 247 10.77 -21.16 1.21
C LEU A 247 11.25 -22.57 1.59
N GLN A 248 10.50 -23.60 1.22
CA GLN A 248 10.90 -25.02 1.40
C GLN A 248 12.19 -25.34 0.66
N PHE A 249 12.33 -24.89 -0.59
CA PHE A 249 13.56 -25.04 -1.36
C PHE A 249 14.77 -24.37 -0.68
N LYS A 250 14.54 -23.26 0.04
CA LYS A 250 15.55 -22.58 0.86
C LYS A 250 15.85 -23.27 2.20
N GLY A 251 15.21 -24.41 2.47
CA GLY A 251 15.40 -25.19 3.69
C GLY A 251 14.55 -24.73 4.88
N LEU A 252 13.56 -23.86 4.65
CA LEU A 252 12.66 -23.36 5.69
C LEU A 252 11.42 -24.24 5.82
N ASN A 253 10.92 -24.39 7.05
CA ASN A 253 9.68 -25.11 7.32
C ASN A 253 8.47 -24.20 7.02
N ALA A 254 8.05 -24.20 5.76
CA ALA A 254 6.94 -23.38 5.29
C ALA A 254 5.73 -24.20 4.86
N SER A 255 4.52 -23.69 5.13
CA SER A 255 3.27 -24.29 4.68
C SER A 255 2.21 -23.23 4.33
N VAL A 256 1.23 -23.60 3.52
CA VAL A 256 0.13 -22.71 3.12
C VAL A 256 -1.00 -22.79 4.14
N VAL A 257 -1.47 -21.63 4.60
CA VAL A 257 -2.72 -21.52 5.37
C VAL A 257 -3.85 -21.14 4.43
N LYS A 258 -4.81 -22.05 4.27
CA LYS A 258 -6.04 -21.78 3.53
C LYS A 258 -6.95 -20.92 4.40
N THR A 259 -7.23 -19.71 3.96
CA THR A 259 -8.21 -18.81 4.56
C THR A 259 -9.46 -18.78 3.70
N GLU A 260 -10.60 -18.41 4.28
CA GLU A 260 -11.85 -18.19 3.54
C GLU A 260 -11.83 -16.89 2.72
N PHE A 261 -10.79 -16.06 2.91
CA PHE A 261 -10.63 -14.74 2.31
C PHE A 261 -9.60 -14.80 1.18
N THR A 262 -10.05 -14.69 -0.07
CA THR A 262 -9.18 -14.54 -1.24
C THR A 262 -9.03 -13.06 -1.58
N THR A 263 -7.80 -12.56 -1.67
CA THR A 263 -7.51 -11.24 -2.26
C THR A 263 -7.62 -11.35 -3.78
N THR A 264 -8.53 -10.60 -4.40
CA THR A 264 -8.59 -10.49 -5.87
C THR A 264 -7.78 -9.30 -6.38
N GLU A 265 -7.42 -9.27 -7.67
CA GLU A 265 -6.77 -8.10 -8.32
C GLU A 265 -7.61 -6.81 -8.19
N ASP A 266 -8.92 -6.93 -7.90
CA ASP A 266 -9.83 -5.81 -7.70
C ASP A 266 -9.88 -5.32 -6.24
N ASP A 267 -9.34 -6.11 -5.31
CA ASP A 267 -9.24 -5.77 -3.88
C ASP A 267 -7.92 -5.05 -3.55
N ILE A 268 -7.00 -4.83 -4.53
CA ILE A 268 -5.63 -4.27 -4.34
C ILE A 268 -5.19 -3.29 -5.45
#